data_AF-A0A8E2JRU5-F1
#
_entry.id   AF-A0A8E2JRU5-F1
#
_cell.length_a   1.000
_cell.length_b   1.000
_cell.length_c   1.000
_cell.angle_alpha   90.00
_cell.angle_beta   90.00
_cell.angle_gamma   90.00
#
_symmetry.space_group_name_H-M   'P 1'
#
loop_
_entity.id
_entity.type
_entity.pdbx_description
1 polymer ?
#
loop_
_entity_poly.entity_id
_entity_poly.type
_entity_poly.pdbx_seq_one_letter_code
_entity_poly.pdbx_strand_id
1 'polypeptide(L)'
;MHFDQGNIQERGHQVKIMGRIYENAKMVRMWLGDNDRDDAFEMIKNIDEAFGTWPTDEGEKWSKWLTTVSPFVDENHQLSSPEWNRYQDLIRRPWFSRVWVLQEIGLASMATVIRMYKSFNKEYAVTFLKIIYEARNHQAAGPRDKVFALLAHLSAQKNLQEKTIAQADYTKSTLEVYQELAEAFLRAPRHHLELLSAVEHLPRVDFDQLNGFPSWVPRWDLGGQSTVLGEPEFGHFKTALNKEPKVTILGSDGVIRIEGILFDHVARYSGPIDINDFLDPQRALVNRLWESYGSTDFSTAYTTGELLVEAFHRTLSSDGRTYAYSDEHEYVSTYRLKNHQNFIRYWSNRSEKPETPDLPESEQEKRRYFTSIEAIDDGNEEDFQKAAQIVCHGRKFFVTKKGYFGVGPLCMKENDLVCVLYGGQVPFLL
;
A
#
# COMPACT_ATOMS: atom_id res chain seq x y z
N MET A 1 21.44 -19.95 -25.93
CA MET A 1 22.22 -20.11 -24.70
C MET A 1 21.75 -21.38 -24.03
N HIS A 2 22.64 -22.34 -23.81
CA HIS A 2 22.33 -23.49 -22.96
C HIS A 2 22.53 -23.02 -21.51
N PHE A 3 21.51 -23.19 -20.67
CA PHE A 3 21.47 -22.72 -19.29
C PHE A 3 21.27 -23.93 -18.39
N ASP A 4 22.25 -24.25 -17.56
CA ASP A 4 22.09 -25.27 -16.53
C ASP A 4 21.55 -24.61 -15.26
N GLN A 5 20.25 -24.84 -14.98
CA GLN A 5 19.60 -24.30 -13.78
C GLN A 5 20.15 -24.91 -12.48
N GLY A 6 20.86 -26.04 -12.56
CA GLY A 6 21.45 -26.74 -11.42
C GLY A 6 22.77 -26.17 -10.91
N ASN A 7 23.45 -25.32 -11.71
CA ASN A 7 24.72 -24.71 -11.31
C ASN A 7 24.48 -23.34 -10.64
N ILE A 8 24.64 -23.31 -9.32
CA ILE A 8 24.39 -22.15 -8.45
C ILE A 8 25.26 -20.94 -8.81
N GLN A 9 26.55 -21.16 -9.10
CA GLN A 9 27.48 -20.07 -9.45
C GLN A 9 27.18 -19.51 -10.84
N GLU A 10 26.88 -20.38 -11.79
CA GLU A 10 26.49 -19.98 -13.14
C GLU A 10 25.16 -19.21 -13.11
N ARG A 11 24.17 -19.67 -12.34
CA ARG A 11 22.88 -18.98 -12.18
C ARG A 11 23.02 -17.56 -11.64
N GLY A 12 23.82 -17.35 -10.58
CA GLY A 12 24.08 -16.02 -10.02
C GLY A 12 24.77 -15.08 -11.03
N HIS A 13 25.74 -15.60 -11.78
CA HIS A 13 26.41 -14.86 -12.84
C HIS A 13 25.46 -14.49 -14.00
N GLN A 14 24.61 -15.43 -14.42
CA GLN A 14 23.64 -15.23 -15.50
C GLN A 14 22.55 -14.22 -15.14
N VAL A 15 22.05 -14.19 -13.89
CA VAL A 15 21.09 -13.17 -13.43
C VAL A 15 21.65 -11.74 -13.58
N LYS A 16 22.95 -11.54 -13.31
CA LYS A 16 23.62 -10.25 -13.52
C LYS A 16 23.75 -9.90 -15.00
N ILE A 17 24.03 -10.90 -15.84
CA ILE A 17 24.09 -10.73 -17.29
C ILE A 17 22.71 -10.39 -17.85
N MET A 18 21.63 -11.01 -17.36
CA MET A 18 20.25 -10.73 -17.79
C MET A 18 19.88 -9.25 -17.61
N GLY A 19 20.20 -8.65 -16.47
CA GLY A 19 19.97 -7.21 -16.25
C GLY A 19 20.68 -6.35 -17.31
N ARG A 20 21.95 -6.65 -17.60
CA ARG A 20 22.72 -5.97 -18.65
C ARG A 20 22.21 -6.27 -20.06
N ILE A 21 21.76 -7.51 -20.33
CA ILE A 21 21.19 -7.90 -21.62
C ILE A 21 19.94 -7.06 -21.87
N TYR A 22 19.02 -6.95 -20.91
CA TYR A 22 17.80 -6.16 -21.08
C TYR A 22 18.09 -4.66 -21.16
N GLU A 23 19.00 -4.14 -20.33
CA GLU A 23 19.45 -2.75 -20.38
C GLU A 23 20.07 -2.37 -21.74
N ASN A 24 20.92 -3.24 -22.29
CA ASN A 24 21.62 -2.98 -23.56
C ASN A 24 20.88 -3.54 -24.78
N ALA A 25 19.77 -4.25 -24.58
CA ALA A 25 18.94 -4.72 -25.68
C ALA A 25 18.33 -3.50 -26.38
N LYS A 26 18.56 -3.40 -27.68
CA LYS A 26 17.87 -2.41 -28.53
C LYS A 26 16.36 -2.61 -28.53
N MET A 27 15.89 -3.84 -28.29
CA MET A 27 14.49 -4.20 -28.20
C MET A 27 14.33 -5.56 -27.52
N VAL A 28 13.43 -5.64 -26.54
CA VAL A 28 13.01 -6.88 -25.90
C VAL A 28 11.67 -7.30 -26.50
N ARG A 29 11.59 -8.52 -27.03
CA ARG A 29 10.39 -9.03 -27.69
C ARG A 29 9.73 -10.13 -26.85
N MET A 30 8.48 -9.92 -26.47
CA MET A 30 7.74 -10.82 -25.56
C MET A 30 6.58 -11.48 -26.30
N TRP A 31 6.47 -12.81 -26.30
CA TRP A 31 5.38 -13.54 -26.95
C TRP A 31 4.43 -14.11 -25.90
N LEU A 32 3.14 -13.79 -26.00
CA LEU A 32 2.14 -14.10 -24.97
C LEU A 32 1.26 -15.32 -25.32
N GLY A 33 1.43 -15.96 -26.48
CA GLY A 33 0.69 -17.13 -26.95
C GLY A 33 -0.24 -16.85 -28.14
N ASP A 34 -0.92 -17.88 -28.66
CA ASP A 34 -1.67 -17.82 -29.93
C ASP A 34 -3.17 -17.43 -29.82
N ASN A 35 -3.67 -17.14 -28.61
CA ASN A 35 -5.11 -16.89 -28.35
C ASN A 35 -5.50 -15.40 -28.28
N ASP A 36 -4.71 -14.54 -28.90
CA ASP A 36 -4.82 -13.08 -28.80
C ASP A 36 -5.74 -12.54 -29.90
N ARG A 37 -7.01 -12.27 -29.56
CA ARG A 37 -7.88 -11.40 -30.35
C ARG A 37 -7.49 -9.93 -30.10
N ASP A 38 -7.64 -9.10 -31.12
CA ASP A 38 -7.17 -7.71 -31.13
C ASP A 38 -7.84 -6.83 -30.04
N ASP A 39 -9.01 -7.24 -29.55
CA ASP A 39 -9.85 -6.52 -28.57
C ASP A 39 -9.21 -6.34 -27.18
N ALA A 40 -8.53 -7.34 -26.64
CA ALA A 40 -7.86 -7.23 -25.33
C ALA A 40 -6.65 -6.27 -25.37
N PHE A 41 -5.95 -6.24 -26.51
CA PHE A 41 -4.81 -5.33 -26.72
C PHE A 41 -5.26 -3.93 -27.13
N GLU A 42 -6.35 -3.81 -27.87
CA GLU A 42 -7.05 -2.54 -28.09
C GLU A 42 -7.52 -1.95 -26.76
N MET A 43 -7.94 -2.77 -25.79
CA MET A 43 -8.31 -2.25 -24.47
C MET A 43 -7.09 -1.77 -23.67
N ILE A 44 -5.97 -2.49 -23.69
CA ILE A 44 -4.71 -1.98 -23.11
C ILE A 44 -4.31 -0.67 -23.77
N LYS A 45 -4.47 -0.55 -25.09
CA LYS A 45 -4.19 0.66 -25.85
C LYS A 45 -5.14 1.81 -25.49
N ASN A 46 -6.45 1.57 -25.37
CA ASN A 46 -7.42 2.58 -24.99
C ASN A 46 -7.15 3.09 -23.57
N ILE A 47 -6.76 2.17 -22.67
CA ILE A 47 -6.33 2.50 -21.32
C ILE A 47 -5.03 3.32 -21.36
N ASP A 48 -4.00 2.90 -22.11
CA ASP A 48 -2.70 3.58 -22.23
C ASP A 48 -2.76 4.94 -22.95
N GLU A 49 -3.56 5.08 -24.02
CA GLU A 49 -3.81 6.36 -24.71
C GLU A 49 -4.62 7.33 -23.84
N ALA A 50 -5.52 6.79 -23.01
CA ALA A 50 -6.11 7.57 -21.94
C ALA A 50 -4.97 8.06 -21.03
N PHE A 51 -4.15 7.18 -20.44
CA PHE A 51 -3.01 7.52 -19.56
C PHE A 51 -2.00 8.51 -20.17
N GLY A 52 -1.66 8.41 -21.46
CA GLY A 52 -0.68 9.25 -22.13
C GLY A 52 -1.17 10.67 -22.46
N THR A 53 -2.48 10.90 -22.38
CA THR A 53 -3.10 12.23 -22.56
C THR A 53 -3.80 12.69 -21.29
N TRP A 54 -3.34 12.19 -20.13
CA TRP A 54 -3.94 12.53 -18.85
C TRP A 54 -3.86 14.03 -18.58
N PRO A 55 -5.01 14.67 -18.35
CA PRO A 55 -5.05 16.02 -17.82
C PRO A 55 -4.24 16.08 -16.53
N THR A 56 -3.60 17.21 -16.27
CA THR A 56 -2.96 17.47 -14.98
C THR A 56 -4.00 17.55 -13.85
N ASP A 57 -5.25 17.91 -14.20
CA ASP A 57 -6.40 17.97 -13.31
C ASP A 57 -7.04 16.58 -13.07
N GLU A 58 -7.20 16.20 -11.80
CA GLU A 58 -7.70 14.89 -11.36
C GLU A 58 -9.21 14.68 -11.62
N GLY A 59 -10.01 15.75 -11.60
CA GLY A 59 -11.44 15.69 -11.92
C GLY A 59 -11.68 15.35 -13.39
N GLU A 60 -10.85 15.93 -14.27
CA GLU A 60 -10.83 15.56 -15.68
C GLU A 60 -10.27 14.16 -15.92
N LYS A 61 -9.29 13.69 -15.11
CA LYS A 61 -8.81 12.29 -15.16
C LYS A 61 -9.91 11.29 -14.88
N TRP A 62 -10.73 11.52 -13.85
CA TRP A 62 -11.83 10.63 -13.49
C TRP A 62 -12.95 10.62 -14.53
N SER A 63 -13.33 11.80 -15.05
CA SER A 63 -14.28 11.90 -16.17
C SER A 63 -13.77 11.15 -17.40
N LYS A 64 -12.48 11.31 -17.72
CA LYS A 64 -11.84 10.61 -18.84
C LYS A 64 -11.72 9.10 -18.60
N TRP A 65 -11.42 8.66 -17.38
CA TRP A 65 -11.40 7.25 -16.99
C TRP A 65 -12.79 6.63 -17.12
N LEU A 66 -13.82 7.25 -16.54
CA LEU A 66 -15.22 6.83 -16.66
C LEU A 66 -15.64 6.75 -18.13
N THR A 67 -15.30 7.75 -18.95
CA THR A 67 -15.62 7.72 -20.39
C THR A 67 -14.89 6.59 -21.13
N THR A 68 -13.67 6.24 -20.68
CA THR A 68 -12.85 5.18 -21.27
C THR A 68 -13.36 3.78 -20.88
N VAL A 69 -13.84 3.60 -19.65
CA VAL A 69 -14.29 2.29 -19.14
C VAL A 69 -15.79 2.06 -19.21
N SER A 70 -16.60 3.13 -19.31
CA SER A 70 -18.07 3.10 -19.42
C SER A 70 -18.61 2.17 -20.52
N PRO A 71 -17.98 2.04 -21.69
CA PRO A 71 -18.40 1.06 -22.71
C PRO A 71 -18.31 -0.40 -22.25
N PHE A 72 -17.59 -0.69 -21.17
CA PHE A 72 -17.33 -2.04 -20.64
C PHE A 72 -18.04 -2.33 -19.31
N VAL A 73 -18.84 -1.37 -18.85
CA VAL A 73 -19.67 -1.49 -17.65
C VAL A 73 -21.02 -2.09 -18.05
N ASP A 74 -21.42 -3.15 -17.36
CA ASP A 74 -22.73 -3.78 -17.57
C ASP A 74 -23.87 -2.98 -16.90
N GLU A 75 -25.10 -3.45 -17.11
CA GLU A 75 -26.32 -2.88 -16.52
C GLU A 75 -26.30 -2.82 -14.97
N ASN A 76 -25.44 -3.61 -14.32
CA ASN A 76 -25.26 -3.68 -12.87
C ASN A 76 -24.09 -2.82 -12.38
N HIS A 77 -23.56 -1.94 -13.23
CA HIS A 77 -22.40 -1.09 -12.94
C HIS A 77 -21.12 -1.88 -12.63
N GLN A 78 -21.02 -3.12 -13.13
CA GLN A 78 -19.84 -3.96 -12.99
C GLN A 78 -19.05 -4.01 -14.29
N LEU A 79 -17.72 -3.98 -14.17
CA LEU A 79 -16.83 -4.25 -15.29
C LEU A 79 -16.89 -5.75 -15.59
N SER A 80 -17.70 -6.13 -16.57
CA SER A 80 -17.97 -7.54 -16.89
C SER A 80 -18.09 -7.81 -18.39
N SER A 81 -17.81 -6.81 -19.24
CA SER A 81 -17.89 -6.98 -20.69
C SER A 81 -16.99 -8.12 -21.19
N PRO A 82 -17.34 -8.79 -22.30
CA PRO A 82 -16.49 -9.83 -22.89
C PRO A 82 -15.04 -9.37 -23.14
N GLU A 83 -14.85 -8.11 -23.50
CA GLU A 83 -13.55 -7.46 -23.71
C GLU A 83 -12.80 -7.25 -22.38
N TRP A 84 -13.51 -6.81 -21.32
CA TRP A 84 -12.97 -6.69 -19.97
C TRP A 84 -12.50 -8.03 -19.41
N ASN A 85 -13.31 -9.08 -19.56
CA ASN A 85 -12.95 -10.43 -19.13
C ASN A 85 -11.71 -10.95 -19.88
N ARG A 86 -11.56 -10.64 -21.18
CA ARG A 86 -10.37 -11.03 -21.96
C ARG A 86 -9.11 -10.27 -21.55
N TYR A 87 -9.22 -8.99 -21.19
CA TYR A 87 -8.11 -8.26 -20.56
C TYR A 87 -7.73 -8.86 -19.22
N GLN A 88 -8.71 -9.20 -18.37
CA GLN A 88 -8.44 -9.91 -17.14
C GLN A 88 -7.72 -11.24 -17.40
N ASP A 89 -8.15 -12.01 -18.40
CA ASP A 89 -7.49 -13.25 -18.80
C ASP A 89 -6.06 -13.03 -19.31
N LEU A 90 -5.82 -11.92 -20.02
CA LEU A 90 -4.50 -11.53 -20.54
C LEU A 90 -3.55 -11.16 -19.40
N ILE A 91 -3.94 -10.27 -18.48
CA ILE A 91 -3.10 -9.85 -17.34
C ILE A 91 -2.92 -10.95 -16.29
N ARG A 92 -3.82 -11.95 -16.25
CA ARG A 92 -3.71 -13.14 -15.38
C ARG A 92 -2.80 -14.23 -15.97
N ARG A 93 -2.24 -14.05 -17.17
CA ARG A 93 -1.38 -15.08 -17.77
C ARG A 93 -0.13 -15.36 -16.93
N PRO A 94 0.39 -16.61 -16.96
CA PRO A 94 1.57 -17.00 -16.18
C PRO A 94 2.82 -16.18 -16.47
N TRP A 95 2.88 -15.48 -17.61
CA TRP A 95 3.98 -14.58 -17.87
C TRP A 95 3.96 -13.36 -16.93
N PHE A 96 2.82 -12.64 -16.85
CA PHE A 96 2.64 -11.45 -16.00
C PHE A 96 2.72 -11.75 -14.50
N SER A 97 2.49 -13.00 -14.08
CA SER A 97 2.60 -13.38 -12.67
C SER A 97 4.04 -13.52 -12.16
N ARG A 98 5.06 -13.54 -13.02
CA ARG A 98 6.47 -13.78 -12.62
C ARG A 98 7.18 -12.50 -12.22
N VAL A 99 7.92 -12.55 -11.11
CA VAL A 99 8.72 -11.39 -10.64
C VAL A 99 9.79 -10.94 -11.65
N TRP A 100 10.32 -11.85 -12.47
CA TRP A 100 11.34 -11.56 -13.48
C TRP A 100 10.85 -10.62 -14.60
N VAL A 101 9.53 -10.52 -14.82
CA VAL A 101 8.95 -9.57 -15.78
C VAL A 101 9.31 -8.12 -15.44
N LEU A 102 9.52 -7.81 -14.15
CA LEU A 102 9.95 -6.47 -13.72
C LEU A 102 11.35 -6.12 -14.24
N GLN A 103 12.25 -7.09 -14.42
CA GLN A 103 13.52 -6.86 -15.12
C GLN A 103 13.32 -6.78 -16.64
N GLU A 104 12.54 -7.71 -17.20
CA GLU A 104 12.30 -7.83 -18.66
C GLU A 104 11.69 -6.56 -19.25
N ILE A 105 10.74 -5.93 -18.55
CA ILE A 105 10.11 -4.67 -18.95
C ILE A 105 10.83 -3.46 -18.36
N GLY A 106 11.15 -3.50 -17.06
CA GLY A 106 11.66 -2.34 -16.33
C GLY A 106 13.07 -1.91 -16.74
N LEU A 107 13.90 -2.81 -17.28
CA LEU A 107 15.26 -2.50 -17.73
C LEU A 107 15.38 -2.29 -19.24
N ALA A 108 14.38 -2.70 -20.04
CA ALA A 108 14.44 -2.55 -21.48
C ALA A 108 14.46 -1.08 -21.92
N SER A 109 15.36 -0.72 -22.84
CA SER A 109 15.32 0.56 -23.54
C SER A 109 14.07 0.71 -24.43
N MET A 110 13.58 -0.44 -24.94
CA MET A 110 12.37 -0.60 -25.72
C MET A 110 11.84 -2.02 -25.49
N ALA A 111 10.66 -2.17 -24.91
CA ALA A 111 9.98 -3.46 -24.76
C ALA A 111 8.79 -3.53 -25.72
N THR A 112 8.70 -4.60 -26.51
CA THR A 112 7.64 -4.82 -27.49
C THR A 112 7.04 -6.20 -27.25
N VAL A 113 5.77 -6.28 -26.88
CA VAL A 113 5.04 -7.56 -26.98
C VAL A 113 4.89 -7.87 -28.47
N ILE A 114 5.28 -9.05 -28.95
CA ILE A 114 5.12 -9.50 -30.36
C ILE A 114 3.62 -9.68 -30.64
N ARG A 115 2.97 -8.53 -30.84
CA ARG A 115 1.70 -8.16 -31.50
C ARG A 115 1.22 -6.76 -31.07
N MET A 116 1.81 -6.12 -30.04
CA MET A 116 1.64 -4.69 -29.74
C MET A 116 2.68 -3.84 -30.48
N TYR A 117 2.23 -2.79 -31.17
CA TYR A 117 3.10 -1.70 -31.61
C TYR A 117 3.17 -0.62 -30.50
N LYS A 118 4.39 -0.32 -30.02
CA LYS A 118 4.86 0.88 -29.26
C LYS A 118 5.05 0.80 -27.73
N SER A 119 5.83 1.77 -27.24
CA SER A 119 6.61 1.86 -25.98
C SER A 119 5.99 2.69 -24.87
N PHE A 120 6.28 2.34 -23.62
CA PHE A 120 5.91 3.09 -22.41
C PHE A 120 6.91 4.21 -22.06
N ASN A 121 6.39 5.39 -21.69
CA ASN A 121 7.17 6.54 -21.25
C ASN A 121 7.25 6.58 -19.70
N LYS A 122 8.44 6.82 -19.14
CA LYS A 122 8.73 6.70 -17.70
C LYS A 122 8.85 8.07 -17.03
N GLU A 123 7.93 8.42 -16.14
CA GLU A 123 8.14 9.53 -15.19
C GLU A 123 7.33 9.40 -13.88
N TYR A 124 7.38 8.23 -13.22
CA TYR A 124 6.94 8.08 -11.83
C TYR A 124 8.12 7.64 -10.95
N ALA A 125 8.44 8.42 -9.91
CA ALA A 125 9.54 8.15 -8.98
C ALA A 125 9.11 7.12 -7.91
N VAL A 126 8.89 5.87 -8.31
CA VAL A 126 8.55 4.77 -7.39
C VAL A 126 9.78 4.40 -6.54
N THR A 127 9.63 4.33 -5.21
CA THR A 127 10.71 3.93 -4.30
C THR A 127 11.09 2.46 -4.50
N PHE A 128 12.35 2.10 -4.18
CA PHE A 128 12.75 0.69 -4.28
C PHE A 128 11.98 -0.19 -3.28
N LEU A 129 11.66 0.35 -2.10
CA LEU A 129 10.88 -0.34 -1.07
C LEU A 129 9.48 -0.70 -1.57
N LYS A 130 8.79 0.23 -2.25
CA LYS A 130 7.51 -0.07 -2.90
C LYS A 130 7.62 -1.19 -3.95
N ILE A 131 8.61 -1.13 -4.83
CA ILE A 131 8.79 -2.15 -5.89
C ILE A 131 8.99 -3.54 -5.28
N ILE A 132 9.84 -3.67 -4.26
CA ILE A 132 10.07 -4.97 -3.62
C ILE A 132 8.88 -5.43 -2.76
N TYR A 133 8.13 -4.49 -2.18
CA TYR A 133 6.89 -4.82 -1.47
C TYR A 133 5.84 -5.40 -2.42
N GLU A 134 5.61 -4.78 -3.59
CA GLU A 134 4.68 -5.30 -4.60
C GLU A 134 5.14 -6.64 -5.20
N ALA A 135 6.46 -6.86 -5.30
CA ALA A 135 7.00 -8.13 -5.74
C ALA A 135 6.67 -9.31 -4.81
N ARG A 136 6.23 -9.07 -3.57
CA ARG A 136 5.69 -10.12 -2.68
C ARG A 136 4.52 -10.88 -3.29
N ASN A 137 3.72 -10.21 -4.11
CA ASN A 137 2.54 -10.79 -4.73
C ASN A 137 2.84 -11.56 -6.04
N HIS A 138 4.10 -11.53 -6.51
CA HIS A 138 4.52 -12.15 -7.78
C HIS A 138 5.16 -13.53 -7.57
N GLN A 139 4.93 -14.49 -8.46
CA GLN A 139 5.55 -15.81 -8.38
C GLN A 139 7.07 -15.75 -8.59
N ALA A 140 7.79 -16.53 -7.79
CA ALA A 140 9.25 -16.63 -7.80
C ALA A 140 9.67 -18.10 -7.72
N ALA A 141 10.73 -18.50 -8.42
CA ALA A 141 11.20 -19.90 -8.45
C ALA A 141 11.75 -20.35 -7.08
N GLY A 142 12.27 -19.42 -6.29
CA GLY A 142 12.54 -19.60 -4.88
C GLY A 142 12.41 -18.28 -4.10
N PRO A 143 12.37 -18.33 -2.76
CA PRO A 143 12.14 -17.14 -1.93
C PRO A 143 13.20 -16.04 -2.14
N ARG A 144 14.47 -16.42 -2.36
CA ARG A 144 15.56 -15.47 -2.64
C ARG A 144 15.36 -14.68 -3.94
N ASP A 145 14.64 -15.24 -4.92
CA ASP A 145 14.40 -14.58 -6.20
C ASP A 145 13.49 -13.35 -6.05
N LYS A 146 12.75 -13.22 -4.95
CA LYS A 146 12.01 -11.99 -4.58
C LYS A 146 12.92 -10.77 -4.46
N VAL A 147 14.17 -10.99 -4.02
CA VAL A 147 15.20 -9.97 -3.90
C VAL A 147 16.06 -9.95 -5.17
N PHE A 148 16.58 -11.10 -5.59
CA PHE A 148 17.53 -11.19 -6.70
C PHE A 148 16.97 -10.71 -8.04
N ALA A 149 15.68 -10.91 -8.28
CA ALA A 149 14.99 -10.37 -9.45
C ALA A 149 14.89 -8.84 -9.44
N LEU A 150 15.23 -8.14 -8.36
CA LEU A 150 15.11 -6.69 -8.29
C LEU A 150 16.45 -5.97 -8.07
N LEU A 151 17.54 -6.70 -7.82
CA LEU A 151 18.87 -6.12 -7.59
C LEU A 151 19.42 -5.33 -8.79
N ALA A 152 19.05 -5.72 -10.01
CA ALA A 152 19.45 -5.02 -11.22
C ALA A 152 18.61 -3.76 -11.49
N HIS A 153 17.50 -3.55 -10.76
CA HIS A 153 16.60 -2.43 -10.98
C HIS A 153 17.27 -1.10 -10.63
N LEU A 154 17.07 -0.06 -11.47
CA LEU A 154 17.72 1.25 -11.30
C LEU A 154 17.41 1.90 -9.95
N SER A 155 16.21 1.70 -9.39
CA SER A 155 15.86 2.21 -8.06
C SER A 155 16.64 1.52 -6.94
N ALA A 156 17.01 0.23 -7.09
CA ALA A 156 17.89 -0.45 -6.15
C ALA A 156 19.29 0.19 -6.16
N GLN A 157 19.83 0.44 -7.36
CA GLN A 157 21.15 1.03 -7.54
C GLN A 157 21.23 2.48 -7.03
N LYS A 158 20.16 3.27 -7.23
CA LYS A 158 20.08 4.66 -6.78
C LYS A 158 19.89 4.80 -5.26
N ASN A 159 19.06 3.95 -4.65
CA ASN A 159 18.69 4.10 -3.23
C ASN A 159 19.68 3.42 -2.27
N LEU A 160 20.36 2.34 -2.71
CA LEU A 160 21.22 1.57 -1.80
C LEU A 160 22.70 2.00 -1.83
N GLN A 161 23.14 2.82 -2.80
CA GLN A 161 24.48 3.44 -3.05
C GLN A 161 25.78 2.68 -2.67
N GLU A 162 25.72 1.46 -2.15
CA GLU A 162 26.85 0.65 -1.72
C GLU A 162 26.75 -0.79 -2.23
N LYS A 163 27.92 -1.43 -2.37
CA LYS A 163 28.18 -2.73 -3.01
C LYS A 163 27.49 -3.95 -2.36
N THR A 164 26.67 -3.75 -1.33
CA THR A 164 26.35 -4.80 -0.34
C THR A 164 25.47 -5.92 -0.89
N ILE A 165 24.68 -5.65 -1.95
CA ILE A 165 23.94 -6.70 -2.68
C ILE A 165 24.10 -6.55 -4.20
N ALA A 166 25.33 -6.34 -4.65
CA ALA A 166 25.62 -6.13 -6.07
C ALA A 166 25.39 -7.38 -6.94
N GLN A 167 25.23 -8.58 -6.35
CA GLN A 167 25.15 -9.86 -7.06
C GLN A 167 24.24 -10.87 -6.36
N ALA A 168 23.50 -11.65 -7.16
CA ALA A 168 22.69 -12.75 -6.67
C ALA A 168 23.60 -13.90 -6.20
N ASP A 169 23.75 -14.06 -4.89
CA ASP A 169 24.51 -15.14 -4.27
C ASP A 169 23.58 -16.25 -3.78
N TYR A 170 23.41 -17.28 -4.61
CA TYR A 170 22.57 -18.43 -4.29
C TYR A 170 23.24 -19.43 -3.31
N THR A 171 24.44 -19.16 -2.80
CA THR A 171 25.03 -19.94 -1.71
C THR A 171 24.46 -19.53 -0.34
N LYS A 172 23.98 -18.29 -0.22
CA LYS A 172 23.36 -17.76 1.01
C LYS A 172 21.96 -18.33 1.23
N SER A 173 21.60 -18.52 2.49
CA SER A 173 20.23 -18.82 2.92
C SER A 173 19.30 -17.64 2.64
N THR A 174 17.99 -17.89 2.63
CA THR A 174 16.97 -16.84 2.48
C THR A 174 17.09 -15.77 3.57
N LEU A 175 17.38 -16.18 4.80
CA LEU A 175 17.55 -15.28 5.94
C LEU A 175 18.70 -14.31 5.71
N GLU A 176 19.88 -14.83 5.34
CA GLU A 176 21.05 -13.99 5.07
C GLU A 176 20.76 -12.96 3.98
N VAL A 177 20.12 -13.37 2.88
CA VAL A 177 19.78 -12.45 1.78
C VAL A 177 18.82 -11.35 2.22
N TYR A 178 17.80 -11.68 3.00
CA TYR A 178 16.79 -10.72 3.42
C TYR A 178 17.31 -9.79 4.51
N GLN A 179 18.12 -10.33 5.43
CA GLN A 179 18.78 -9.55 6.47
C GLN A 179 19.79 -8.58 5.85
N GLU A 180 20.65 -9.02 4.93
CA GLU A 180 21.58 -8.12 4.24
C GLU A 180 20.87 -6.97 3.52
N LEU A 181 19.72 -7.26 2.92
CA LEU A 181 18.89 -6.23 2.29
C LEU A 181 18.32 -5.25 3.31
N ALA A 182 17.77 -5.76 4.40
CA ALA A 182 17.23 -4.93 5.47
C ALA A 182 18.34 -4.05 6.08
N GLU A 183 19.54 -4.59 6.32
CA GLU A 183 20.69 -3.84 6.78
C GLU A 183 21.13 -2.77 5.78
N ALA A 184 21.10 -3.07 4.48
CA ALA A 184 21.43 -2.10 3.44
C ALA A 184 20.46 -0.91 3.41
N PHE A 185 19.16 -1.15 3.58
CA PHE A 185 18.14 -0.10 3.73
C PHE A 185 18.39 0.77 4.97
N LEU A 186 18.74 0.15 6.11
CA LEU A 186 19.00 0.86 7.36
C LEU A 186 20.33 1.63 7.37
N ARG A 187 21.34 1.19 6.61
CA ARG A 187 22.66 1.86 6.47
C ARG A 187 22.69 2.94 5.39
N ALA A 188 21.72 2.95 4.47
CA ALA A 188 21.68 3.93 3.39
C ALA A 188 21.69 5.37 3.93
N PRO A 189 22.28 6.36 3.23
CA PRO A 189 22.40 7.74 3.73
C PRO A 189 21.08 8.39 4.13
N ARG A 190 19.96 7.98 3.51
CA ARG A 190 18.60 8.42 3.85
C ARG A 190 17.88 7.54 4.88
N HIS A 191 18.55 6.54 5.47
CA HIS A 191 18.11 5.66 6.55
C HIS A 191 16.60 5.37 6.50
N HIS A 192 16.22 4.46 5.60
CA HIS A 192 14.82 4.20 5.29
C HIS A 192 14.11 3.40 6.39
N LEU A 193 13.75 4.07 7.50
CA LEU A 193 12.93 3.45 8.54
C LEU A 193 11.56 3.02 8.02
N GLU A 194 11.13 3.51 6.85
CA GLU A 194 9.96 3.00 6.15
C GLU A 194 10.06 1.50 5.88
N LEU A 195 11.27 0.93 5.81
CA LEU A 195 11.49 -0.52 5.74
C LEU A 195 10.74 -1.26 6.87
N LEU A 196 10.74 -0.70 8.08
CA LEU A 196 10.08 -1.32 9.23
C LEU A 196 8.56 -1.37 9.05
N SER A 197 7.98 -0.44 8.29
CA SER A 197 6.57 -0.48 7.90
C SER A 197 6.25 -1.59 6.88
N ALA A 198 7.26 -2.17 6.22
CA ALA A 198 7.11 -3.33 5.35
C ALA A 198 7.22 -4.67 6.11
N VAL A 199 7.53 -4.66 7.41
CA VAL A 199 7.53 -5.86 8.25
C VAL A 199 6.09 -6.22 8.59
N GLU A 200 5.70 -7.45 8.28
CA GLU A 200 4.38 -7.98 8.60
C GLU A 200 4.51 -9.25 9.43
N HIS A 201 4.08 -9.20 10.69
CA HIS A 201 3.93 -10.38 11.52
C HIS A 201 2.46 -10.84 11.44
N LEU A 202 2.25 -12.05 10.90
CA LEU A 202 0.89 -12.61 10.84
C LEU A 202 0.49 -13.11 12.23
N PRO A 203 -0.80 -13.01 12.61
CA PRO A 203 -1.28 -13.42 13.93
C PRO A 203 -1.14 -14.93 14.23
N ARG A 204 -0.80 -15.75 13.22
CA ARG A 204 -0.53 -17.19 13.35
C ARG A 204 0.95 -17.55 13.45
N VAL A 205 1.86 -16.58 13.32
CA VAL A 205 3.29 -16.82 13.53
C VAL A 205 3.51 -16.54 15.00
N ASP A 206 3.62 -17.59 15.82
CA ASP A 206 4.27 -17.44 17.12
C ASP A 206 5.62 -16.78 16.88
N PHE A 207 6.04 -15.82 17.71
CA PHE A 207 7.37 -15.22 17.57
C PHE A 207 8.48 -16.28 17.64
N ASP A 208 8.20 -17.43 18.25
CA ASP A 208 9.05 -18.64 18.25
C ASP A 208 9.18 -19.32 16.87
N GLN A 209 8.32 -18.97 15.91
CA GLN A 209 8.30 -19.45 14.52
C GLN A 209 8.76 -18.41 13.49
N LEU A 210 9.48 -17.35 13.91
CA LEU A 210 10.18 -16.48 12.95
C LEU A 210 11.18 -17.24 12.05
N ASN A 211 11.37 -18.55 12.26
CA ASN A 211 12.31 -19.42 11.54
C ASN A 211 13.74 -18.86 11.58
N GLY A 212 14.10 -18.26 12.71
CA GLY A 212 15.38 -17.59 12.93
C GLY A 212 15.49 -16.17 12.40
N PHE A 213 14.49 -15.64 11.68
CA PHE A 213 14.55 -14.25 11.18
C PHE A 213 14.46 -13.24 12.34
N PRO A 214 15.27 -12.18 12.32
CA PRO A 214 15.06 -11.05 13.22
C PRO A 214 13.71 -10.37 12.98
N SER A 215 13.08 -9.86 14.03
CA SER A 215 11.73 -9.25 13.96
C SER A 215 11.64 -8.05 13.02
N TRP A 216 12.74 -7.35 12.76
CA TRP A 216 12.78 -6.17 11.90
C TRP A 216 13.11 -6.49 10.43
N VAL A 217 13.36 -7.76 10.09
CA VAL A 217 13.68 -8.18 8.71
C VAL A 217 12.40 -8.58 7.99
N PRO A 218 12.01 -7.87 6.91
CA PRO A 218 10.78 -8.20 6.21
C PRO A 218 10.87 -9.52 5.44
N ARG A 219 9.77 -10.27 5.43
CA ARG A 219 9.64 -11.55 4.72
C ARG A 219 9.03 -11.35 3.34
N TRP A 220 9.89 -11.23 2.32
CA TRP A 220 9.47 -10.98 0.93
C TRP A 220 8.83 -12.19 0.24
N ASP A 221 8.95 -13.37 0.84
CA ASP A 221 8.35 -14.63 0.38
C ASP A 221 6.89 -14.80 0.82
N LEU A 222 6.43 -13.99 1.79
CA LEU A 222 5.04 -13.96 2.21
C LEU A 222 4.30 -12.86 1.44
N GLY A 223 3.10 -13.17 0.94
CA GLY A 223 2.26 -12.20 0.25
C GLY A 223 1.90 -11.03 1.17
N GLY A 224 2.00 -9.79 0.67
CA GLY A 224 1.66 -8.61 1.46
C GLY A 224 0.18 -8.62 1.84
N GLN A 225 -0.12 -8.38 3.12
CA GLN A 225 -1.49 -8.36 3.64
C GLN A 225 -2.04 -6.95 3.84
N SER A 226 -1.19 -5.93 3.70
CA SER A 226 -1.56 -4.55 3.96
C SER A 226 -0.86 -3.60 2.96
N THR A 227 -0.83 -2.32 3.27
CA THR A 227 -0.11 -1.30 2.49
C THR A 227 0.99 -0.69 3.34
N VAL A 228 2.19 -0.42 2.82
CA VAL A 228 3.27 0.19 3.61
C VAL A 228 2.90 1.64 4.00
N LEU A 229 2.59 1.88 5.27
CA LEU A 229 2.32 3.23 5.76
C LEU A 229 3.64 4.01 5.94
N GLY A 230 3.62 5.29 5.58
CA GLY A 230 4.79 6.18 5.66
C GLY A 230 5.57 6.33 4.36
N GLU A 231 5.18 5.65 3.28
CA GLU A 231 5.70 5.96 1.93
C GLU A 231 5.20 7.35 1.45
N PRO A 232 5.96 8.06 0.59
CA PRO A 232 5.63 9.41 0.14
C PRO A 232 4.23 9.57 -0.48
N GLU A 233 3.68 8.50 -1.06
CA GLU A 233 2.38 8.47 -1.73
C GLU A 233 1.19 8.64 -0.77
N PHE A 234 1.37 8.43 0.54
CA PHE A 234 0.33 8.63 1.56
C PHE A 234 0.37 10.03 2.19
N GLY A 235 1.12 10.95 1.56
CA GLY A 235 1.46 12.26 2.09
C GLY A 235 2.55 12.18 3.16
N HIS A 236 3.30 13.27 3.32
CA HIS A 236 4.38 13.35 4.31
C HIS A 236 3.82 13.36 5.73
N PHE A 237 3.60 12.19 6.33
CA PHE A 237 3.48 12.07 7.78
C PHE A 237 4.85 12.36 8.38
N LYS A 238 4.92 13.36 9.27
CA LYS A 238 6.17 13.76 9.92
C LYS A 238 6.12 13.45 11.41
N THR A 239 5.83 12.19 11.77
CA THR A 239 5.68 11.80 13.18
C THR A 239 6.93 12.13 14.00
N ALA A 240 8.13 11.88 13.46
CA ALA A 240 9.39 12.24 14.10
C ALA A 240 9.85 13.70 13.85
N LEU A 241 9.05 14.51 13.14
CA LEU A 241 9.41 15.86 12.68
C LEU A 241 10.76 15.85 11.94
N ASN A 242 11.73 16.63 12.42
CA ASN A 242 13.06 16.76 11.84
C ASN A 242 14.12 15.94 12.63
N LYS A 243 13.69 14.94 13.42
CA LYS A 243 14.62 14.08 14.15
C LYS A 243 15.20 13.06 13.18
N GLU A 244 16.51 13.13 12.98
CA GLU A 244 17.23 12.18 12.13
C GLU A 244 17.23 10.77 12.75
N PRO A 245 17.14 9.72 11.91
CA PRO A 245 17.18 8.35 12.36
C PRO A 245 18.53 8.00 12.99
N LYS A 246 18.46 7.24 14.08
CA LYS A 246 19.63 6.74 14.80
C LYS A 246 19.46 5.25 15.00
N VAL A 247 20.04 4.49 14.07
CA VAL A 247 19.95 3.04 14.02
C VAL A 247 21.35 2.46 14.16
N THR A 248 21.50 1.44 14.99
CA THR A 248 22.74 0.67 15.12
C THR A 248 22.42 -0.81 15.08
N ILE A 249 23.03 -1.53 14.14
CA ILE A 249 22.95 -2.98 14.07
C ILE A 249 23.98 -3.55 15.05
N LEU A 250 23.52 -4.32 16.03
CA LEU A 250 24.30 -4.86 17.14
C LEU A 250 24.64 -6.33 16.90
N GLY A 251 25.94 -6.62 16.80
CA GLY A 251 26.46 -7.99 16.72
C GLY A 251 26.02 -8.77 15.48
N SER A 252 26.35 -10.06 15.45
CA SER A 252 25.89 -11.03 14.43
C SER A 252 24.47 -11.56 14.70
N ASP A 253 23.95 -11.32 15.90
CA ASP A 253 22.74 -11.97 16.42
C ASP A 253 21.45 -11.30 15.90
N GLY A 254 21.57 -10.39 14.93
CA GLY A 254 20.45 -9.77 14.25
C GLY A 254 19.66 -8.77 15.11
N VAL A 255 20.27 -8.16 16.12
CA VAL A 255 19.60 -7.15 16.97
C VAL A 255 19.86 -5.76 16.41
N ILE A 256 18.84 -4.91 16.37
CA ILE A 256 19.01 -3.47 16.07
C ILE A 256 18.64 -2.63 17.29
N ARG A 257 19.37 -1.55 17.50
CA ARG A 257 19.04 -0.48 18.43
C ARG A 257 18.57 0.73 17.64
N ILE A 258 17.41 1.25 18.01
CA ILE A 258 16.82 2.47 17.43
C ILE A 258 16.47 3.43 18.56
N GLU A 259 16.79 4.72 18.40
CA GLU A 259 16.31 5.76 19.33
C GLU A 259 14.92 6.26 18.94
N GLY A 260 14.09 6.52 19.95
CA GLY A 260 12.74 7.02 19.78
C GLY A 260 12.12 7.48 21.09
N ILE A 261 10.86 7.89 21.01
CA ILE A 261 10.04 8.30 22.15
C ILE A 261 8.99 7.21 22.37
N LEU A 262 8.93 6.66 23.58
CA LEU A 262 7.76 5.91 24.02
C LEU A 262 6.62 6.90 24.23
N PHE A 263 5.64 6.87 23.34
CA PHE A 263 4.51 7.79 23.35
C PHE A 263 3.41 7.28 24.29
N ASP A 264 3.01 6.02 24.16
CA ASP A 264 1.92 5.42 24.93
C ASP A 264 1.93 3.88 24.85
N HIS A 265 0.85 3.23 25.31
CA HIS A 265 0.59 1.80 25.16
C HIS A 265 -0.78 1.55 24.54
N VAL A 266 -0.92 0.44 23.80
CA VAL A 266 -2.22 -0.06 23.35
C VAL A 266 -3.07 -0.44 24.57
N ALA A 267 -4.28 0.12 24.67
CA ALA A 267 -5.22 -0.18 25.75
C ALA A 267 -6.28 -1.21 25.35
N ARG A 268 -6.79 -1.13 24.12
CA ARG A 268 -7.75 -2.10 23.57
C ARG A 268 -7.81 -1.99 22.05
N TYR A 269 -8.31 -3.03 21.40
CA TYR A 269 -8.34 -3.11 19.94
C TYR A 269 -9.50 -3.95 19.38
N SER A 270 -9.82 -3.73 18.12
CA SER A 270 -10.90 -4.39 17.38
C SER A 270 -10.51 -5.77 16.84
N GLY A 271 -11.49 -6.47 16.26
CA GLY A 271 -11.21 -7.55 15.31
C GLY A 271 -10.44 -7.07 14.07
N PRO A 272 -9.89 -8.00 13.26
CA PRO A 272 -9.24 -7.68 12.00
C PRO A 272 -10.23 -7.01 11.04
N ILE A 273 -9.72 -6.06 10.26
CA ILE A 273 -10.47 -5.30 9.25
C ILE A 273 -10.10 -5.82 7.85
N ASP A 274 -11.13 -6.20 7.10
CA ASP A 274 -11.05 -6.70 5.73
C ASP A 274 -11.45 -5.62 4.71
N ILE A 275 -11.00 -5.78 3.46
CA ILE A 275 -11.25 -4.81 2.38
C ILE A 275 -12.75 -4.66 2.11
N ASN A 276 -13.53 -5.73 2.30
CA ASN A 276 -14.97 -5.70 2.03
C ASN A 276 -15.77 -5.05 3.17
N ASP A 277 -15.17 -4.78 4.33
CA ASP A 277 -15.88 -4.20 5.48
C ASP A 277 -16.38 -2.77 5.24
N PHE A 278 -15.74 -2.05 4.32
CA PHE A 278 -16.16 -0.72 3.91
C PHE A 278 -17.14 -0.74 2.72
N LEU A 279 -17.20 -1.85 1.97
CA LEU A 279 -18.08 -1.98 0.80
C LEU A 279 -19.46 -2.49 1.19
N ASP A 280 -19.51 -3.55 2.01
CA ASP A 280 -20.73 -4.27 2.36
C ASP A 280 -21.50 -3.55 3.49
N PRO A 281 -22.68 -2.96 3.21
CA PRO A 281 -23.48 -2.28 4.23
C PRO A 281 -23.91 -3.22 5.37
N GLN A 282 -24.07 -4.53 5.11
CA GLN A 282 -24.47 -5.49 6.15
C GLN A 282 -23.35 -5.75 7.15
N ARG A 283 -22.10 -5.54 6.73
CA ARG A 283 -20.96 -5.68 7.65
C ARG A 283 -20.84 -4.51 8.59
N ALA A 284 -21.44 -3.35 8.35
CA ALA A 284 -21.58 -2.25 9.31
C ALA A 284 -20.35 -1.97 10.21
N LEU A 285 -19.13 -2.09 9.67
CA LEU A 285 -17.90 -2.04 10.49
C LEU A 285 -17.77 -0.69 11.20
N VAL A 286 -17.99 0.41 10.48
CA VAL A 286 -17.87 1.77 11.02
C VAL A 286 -18.87 1.99 12.17
N ASN A 287 -20.10 1.47 12.08
CA ASN A 287 -21.06 1.51 13.18
C ASN A 287 -20.54 0.75 14.41
N ARG A 288 -20.09 -0.50 14.25
CA ARG A 288 -19.56 -1.30 15.37
C ARG A 288 -18.33 -0.68 16.02
N LEU A 289 -17.43 -0.12 15.22
CA LEU A 289 -16.26 0.59 15.74
C LEU A 289 -16.69 1.83 16.52
N TRP A 290 -17.63 2.62 16.00
CA TRP A 290 -18.13 3.78 16.71
C TRP A 290 -18.84 3.42 18.01
N GLU A 291 -19.67 2.37 18.02
CA GLU A 291 -20.32 1.85 19.24
C GLU A 291 -19.30 1.41 20.31
N SER A 292 -18.15 0.88 19.88
CA SER A 292 -17.12 0.34 20.78
C SER A 292 -16.10 1.40 21.25
N TYR A 293 -15.85 2.44 20.45
CA TYR A 293 -14.73 3.37 20.65
C TYR A 293 -15.12 4.85 20.59
N GLY A 294 -16.27 5.18 20.03
CA GLY A 294 -16.80 6.54 19.90
C GLY A 294 -17.55 7.01 21.13
N SER A 295 -18.40 8.01 20.93
CA SER A 295 -19.27 8.59 21.94
C SER A 295 -20.69 8.71 21.40
N THR A 296 -21.69 8.64 22.28
CA THR A 296 -23.07 8.98 21.92
C THR A 296 -23.27 10.49 21.77
N ASP A 297 -22.38 11.30 22.36
CA ASP A 297 -22.34 12.75 22.20
C ASP A 297 -21.32 13.12 21.11
N PHE A 298 -21.82 13.51 19.93
CA PHE A 298 -20.99 13.88 18.78
C PHE A 298 -20.24 15.21 18.96
N SER A 299 -20.56 15.98 20.01
CA SER A 299 -19.79 17.16 20.42
C SER A 299 -18.61 16.82 21.34
N THR A 300 -18.44 15.54 21.70
CA THR A 300 -17.35 15.07 22.55
C THR A 300 -16.00 15.49 21.96
N ALA A 301 -15.21 16.23 22.74
CA ALA A 301 -13.86 16.60 22.37
C ALA A 301 -12.93 15.38 22.46
N TYR A 302 -12.06 15.24 21.45
CA TYR A 302 -10.95 14.32 21.45
C TYR A 302 -9.80 14.84 22.33
N THR A 303 -8.83 13.98 22.66
CA THR A 303 -7.73 14.32 23.56
C THR A 303 -6.85 15.49 23.08
N THR A 304 -6.88 15.82 21.78
CA THR A 304 -6.16 16.97 21.18
C THR A 304 -7.04 18.20 20.95
N GLY A 305 -8.32 18.14 21.30
CA GLY A 305 -9.25 19.27 21.31
C GLY A 305 -10.19 19.37 20.12
N GLU A 306 -9.94 18.67 19.01
CA GLU A 306 -10.92 18.51 17.92
C GLU A 306 -12.09 17.60 18.31
N LEU A 307 -13.09 17.43 17.44
CA LEU A 307 -14.20 16.51 17.71
C LEU A 307 -13.73 15.04 17.67
N LEU A 308 -14.24 14.21 18.58
CA LEU A 308 -13.96 12.77 18.64
C LEU A 308 -14.31 12.06 17.33
N VAL A 309 -15.43 12.42 16.72
CA VAL A 309 -15.87 11.89 15.42
C VAL A 309 -14.91 12.28 14.30
N GLU A 310 -14.33 13.48 14.33
CA GLU A 310 -13.31 13.90 13.35
C GLU A 310 -12.05 13.05 13.49
N ALA A 311 -11.53 12.90 14.72
CA ALA A 311 -10.37 12.05 14.98
C ALA A 311 -10.60 10.60 14.54
N PHE A 312 -11.82 10.08 14.73
CA PHE A 312 -12.21 8.73 14.35
C PHE A 312 -12.10 8.49 12.84
N HIS A 313 -12.79 9.26 12.00
CA HIS A 313 -12.76 9.01 10.56
C HIS A 313 -11.41 9.39 9.93
N ARG A 314 -10.72 10.40 10.47
CA ARG A 314 -9.36 10.76 10.05
C ARG A 314 -8.36 9.65 10.32
N THR A 315 -8.55 8.88 11.40
CA THR A 315 -7.76 7.68 11.67
C THR A 315 -8.02 6.58 10.64
N LEU A 316 -9.29 6.36 10.27
CA LEU A 316 -9.68 5.35 9.30
C LEU A 316 -9.22 5.68 7.87
N SER A 317 -9.18 6.96 7.49
CA SER A 317 -8.83 7.40 6.13
C SER A 317 -7.46 8.07 6.01
N SER A 318 -6.62 8.02 7.05
CA SER A 318 -5.29 8.64 7.03
C SER A 318 -5.33 10.14 6.71
N ASP A 319 -6.21 10.86 7.41
CA ASP A 319 -6.54 12.29 7.22
C ASP A 319 -7.09 12.62 5.80
N GLY A 320 -7.52 11.62 5.04
CA GLY A 320 -7.96 11.78 3.66
C GLY A 320 -6.81 12.02 2.67
N ARG A 321 -5.57 11.74 3.05
CA ARG A 321 -4.39 12.02 2.19
C ARG A 321 -4.25 11.07 1.02
N THR A 322 -5.02 9.99 0.99
CA THR A 322 -5.09 9.05 -0.14
C THR A 322 -5.97 9.55 -1.28
N TYR A 323 -6.77 10.60 -1.06
CA TYR A 323 -7.44 11.29 -2.15
C TYR A 323 -6.36 12.07 -2.89
N ALA A 324 -6.11 11.73 -4.15
CA ALA A 324 -5.13 12.44 -4.95
C ALA A 324 -5.62 13.87 -5.24
N TYR A 325 -5.41 14.79 -4.30
CA TYR A 325 -5.64 16.21 -4.52
C TYR A 325 -4.44 16.76 -5.29
N SER A 326 -4.72 17.36 -6.44
CA SER A 326 -3.77 17.73 -7.49
C SER A 326 -2.79 18.85 -7.12
N ASP A 327 -2.84 19.43 -5.91
CA ASP A 327 -1.99 20.55 -5.55
C ASP A 327 -1.42 20.45 -4.13
N GLU A 328 -0.08 20.43 -4.03
CA GLU A 328 0.67 20.62 -2.77
C GLU A 328 0.40 21.97 -2.08
N HIS A 329 -0.41 22.84 -2.70
CA HIS A 329 -0.78 24.17 -2.22
C HIS A 329 -2.22 24.27 -1.71
N GLU A 330 -2.99 23.18 -1.71
CA GLU A 330 -4.32 23.19 -1.11
C GLU A 330 -4.19 23.23 0.42
N TYR A 331 -4.80 24.23 1.07
CA TYR A 331 -4.70 24.43 2.52
C TYR A 331 -5.13 23.18 3.28
N VAL A 332 -4.44 22.87 4.38
CA VAL A 332 -4.74 21.71 5.25
C VAL A 332 -6.21 21.63 5.67
N SER A 333 -6.87 22.78 5.79
CA SER A 333 -8.30 22.87 6.07
C SER A 333 -9.19 22.30 4.96
N THR A 334 -8.80 22.43 3.69
CA THR A 334 -9.63 22.08 2.54
C THR A 334 -9.75 20.58 2.36
N TYR A 335 -8.64 19.84 2.33
CA TYR A 335 -8.71 18.37 2.22
C TYR A 335 -9.33 17.71 3.46
N ARG A 336 -9.13 18.29 4.66
CA ARG A 336 -9.77 17.78 5.89
C ARG A 336 -11.28 17.94 5.83
N LEU A 337 -11.74 19.10 5.38
CA LEU A 337 -13.17 19.35 5.16
C LEU A 337 -13.74 18.37 4.12
N LYS A 338 -13.04 18.16 3.00
CA LYS A 338 -13.48 17.21 1.98
C LYS A 338 -13.50 15.77 2.47
N ASN A 339 -12.46 15.33 3.20
CA ASN A 339 -12.44 14.03 3.88
C ASN A 339 -13.62 13.86 4.83
N HIS A 340 -13.95 14.91 5.55
CA HIS A 340 -15.06 14.94 6.47
C HIS A 340 -16.40 14.78 5.72
N GLN A 341 -16.62 15.54 4.64
CA GLN A 341 -17.81 15.43 3.79
C GLN A 341 -17.95 14.03 3.16
N ASN A 342 -16.86 13.46 2.65
CA ASN A 342 -16.82 12.10 2.10
C ASN A 342 -17.25 11.06 3.15
N PHE A 343 -16.76 11.20 4.39
CA PHE A 343 -17.13 10.34 5.49
C PHE A 343 -18.62 10.48 5.88
N ILE A 344 -19.13 11.71 6.01
CA ILE A 344 -20.54 11.94 6.31
C ILE A 344 -21.42 11.30 5.24
N ARG A 345 -21.09 11.47 3.96
CA ARG A 345 -21.81 10.86 2.84
C ARG A 345 -21.81 9.34 2.96
N TYR A 346 -20.64 8.75 3.16
CA TYR A 346 -20.45 7.31 3.35
C TYR A 346 -21.31 6.76 4.51
N TRP A 347 -21.27 7.43 5.65
CA TRP A 347 -21.92 6.95 6.87
C TRP A 347 -23.43 7.18 6.85
N SER A 348 -23.89 8.28 6.26
CA SER A 348 -25.32 8.59 6.11
C SER A 348 -26.01 7.59 5.19
N ASN A 349 -25.37 7.20 4.08
CA ASN A 349 -25.93 6.21 3.14
C ASN A 349 -26.08 4.80 3.74
N ARG A 350 -25.39 4.52 4.86
CA ARG A 350 -25.38 3.22 5.56
C ARG A 350 -26.04 3.28 6.94
N SER A 351 -26.61 4.42 7.30
CA SER A 351 -27.45 4.56 8.49
C SER A 351 -28.91 4.32 8.13
N GLU A 352 -29.74 3.90 9.10
CA GLU A 352 -31.16 3.65 8.86
C GLU A 352 -31.88 4.90 8.31
N LYS A 353 -32.87 4.69 7.43
CA LYS A 353 -33.59 5.79 6.77
C LYS A 353 -34.47 6.60 7.74
N PRO A 354 -34.74 7.89 7.44
CA PRO A 354 -35.21 8.89 8.41
C PRO A 354 -36.68 8.81 8.89
N GLU A 355 -37.43 7.76 8.58
CA GLU A 355 -38.89 7.74 8.78
C GLU A 355 -39.33 7.22 10.17
N THR A 356 -38.40 6.98 11.10
CA THR A 356 -38.71 6.49 12.46
C THR A 356 -38.81 7.66 13.47
N PRO A 357 -40.02 7.96 14.00
CA PRO A 357 -40.22 9.11 14.87
C PRO A 357 -39.66 8.98 16.30
N ASP A 358 -39.22 7.78 16.71
CA ASP A 358 -38.74 7.49 18.08
C ASP A 358 -37.30 6.94 18.09
N LEU A 359 -36.38 7.59 17.38
CA LEU A 359 -34.96 7.20 17.41
C LEU A 359 -34.36 7.40 18.82
N PRO A 360 -33.48 6.50 19.29
CA PRO A 360 -32.71 6.71 20.51
C PRO A 360 -31.94 8.03 20.52
N GLU A 361 -31.70 8.62 21.69
CA GLU A 361 -31.00 9.91 21.85
C GLU A 361 -29.65 9.96 21.11
N SER A 362 -28.90 8.86 21.11
CA SER A 362 -27.64 8.72 20.36
C SER A 362 -27.81 8.87 18.85
N GLU A 363 -28.91 8.37 18.28
CA GLU A 363 -29.23 8.53 16.85
C GLU A 363 -29.75 9.93 16.54
N GLN A 364 -30.42 10.58 17.49
CA GLN A 364 -30.82 11.98 17.35
C GLN A 364 -29.60 12.94 17.34
N GLU A 365 -28.62 12.71 18.22
CA GLU A 365 -27.36 13.48 18.25
C GLU A 365 -26.54 13.27 16.97
N LYS A 366 -26.40 12.02 16.53
CA LYS A 366 -25.79 11.66 15.23
C LYS A 366 -26.47 12.40 14.07
N ARG A 367 -27.80 12.45 14.08
CA ARG A 367 -28.59 13.19 13.08
C ARG A 367 -28.30 14.68 13.14
N ARG A 368 -28.34 15.31 14.32
CA ARG A 368 -28.04 16.75 14.50
C ARG A 368 -26.69 17.08 13.91
N TYR A 369 -25.67 16.29 14.27
CA TYR A 369 -24.32 16.44 13.74
C TYR A 369 -24.29 16.43 12.21
N PHE A 370 -24.82 15.39 11.56
CA PHE A 370 -24.77 15.32 10.08
C PHE A 370 -25.62 16.38 9.38
N THR A 371 -26.74 16.80 9.97
CA THR A 371 -27.56 17.89 9.40
C THR A 371 -26.96 19.28 9.59
N SER A 372 -26.07 19.46 10.57
CA SER A 372 -25.44 20.76 10.89
C SER A 372 -24.28 21.13 9.95
N ILE A 373 -23.79 20.17 9.18
CA ILE A 373 -22.63 20.35 8.30
C ILE A 373 -23.15 20.67 6.91
N GLU A 374 -22.97 21.92 6.48
CA GLU A 374 -23.60 22.56 5.31
C GLU A 374 -23.33 21.92 3.93
N ALA A 375 -22.74 20.73 3.81
CA ALA A 375 -22.34 20.19 2.50
C ALA A 375 -22.29 18.66 2.41
N ILE A 376 -23.40 17.97 2.73
CA ILE A 376 -23.61 16.57 2.26
C ILE A 376 -23.57 16.50 0.72
N ASP A 377 -23.83 17.62 0.04
CA ASP A 377 -24.02 17.70 -1.42
C ASP A 377 -22.73 17.58 -2.24
N ASP A 378 -21.55 17.76 -1.62
CA ASP A 378 -20.24 17.64 -2.28
C ASP A 378 -19.41 16.43 -1.79
N GLY A 379 -19.92 15.63 -0.84
CA GLY A 379 -19.21 14.44 -0.36
C GLY A 379 -19.28 13.26 -1.33
N ASN A 380 -18.18 12.52 -1.48
CA ASN A 380 -18.09 11.28 -2.24
C ASN A 380 -17.82 10.08 -1.33
N GLU A 381 -18.77 9.15 -1.25
CA GLU A 381 -18.62 7.96 -0.41
C GLU A 381 -17.53 7.00 -0.90
N GLU A 382 -17.35 6.89 -2.22
CA GLU A 382 -16.38 5.96 -2.82
C GLU A 382 -14.96 6.38 -2.48
N ASP A 383 -14.71 7.69 -2.41
CA ASP A 383 -13.42 8.21 -2.02
C ASP A 383 -13.12 7.75 -0.60
N PHE A 384 -14.01 8.01 0.38
CA PHE A 384 -13.82 7.54 1.76
C PHE A 384 -13.62 6.03 1.83
N GLN A 385 -14.40 5.24 1.08
CA GLN A 385 -14.22 3.79 1.02
C GLN A 385 -12.82 3.40 0.56
N LYS A 386 -12.35 3.93 -0.57
CA LYS A 386 -11.01 3.63 -1.12
C LYS A 386 -9.91 3.98 -0.11
N ALA A 387 -10.00 5.16 0.51
CA ALA A 387 -9.07 5.58 1.55
C ALA A 387 -9.06 4.61 2.73
N ALA A 388 -10.23 4.30 3.27
CA ALA A 388 -10.36 3.44 4.42
C ALA A 388 -9.94 1.99 4.14
N GLN A 389 -10.19 1.48 2.92
CA GLN A 389 -9.72 0.17 2.48
C GLN A 389 -8.19 0.10 2.46
N ILE A 390 -7.53 1.07 1.84
CA ILE A 390 -6.06 1.11 1.75
C ILE A 390 -5.43 1.20 3.15
N VAL A 391 -6.01 2.03 4.02
CA VAL A 391 -5.48 2.33 5.35
C VAL A 391 -5.81 1.25 6.37
N CYS A 392 -6.95 0.57 6.28
CA CYS A 392 -7.41 -0.34 7.33
C CYS A 392 -7.33 -1.82 6.95
N HIS A 393 -7.24 -2.19 5.67
CA HIS A 393 -7.15 -3.60 5.28
C HIS A 393 -5.91 -4.27 5.89
N GLY A 394 -6.10 -5.46 6.46
CA GLY A 394 -5.03 -6.21 7.11
C GLY A 394 -4.57 -5.56 8.42
N ARG A 395 -5.41 -4.74 9.06
CA ARG A 395 -5.14 -4.07 10.34
C ARG A 395 -6.28 -4.25 11.33
N LYS A 396 -6.06 -3.74 12.54
CA LYS A 396 -7.06 -3.60 13.59
C LYS A 396 -7.11 -2.14 14.02
N PHE A 397 -8.30 -1.65 14.37
CA PHE A 397 -8.46 -0.37 15.03
C PHE A 397 -8.07 -0.51 16.52
N PHE A 398 -7.42 0.49 17.10
CA PHE A 398 -7.06 0.49 18.51
C PHE A 398 -7.18 1.85 19.17
N VAL A 399 -7.22 1.82 20.51
CA VAL A 399 -7.16 3.00 21.36
C VAL A 399 -5.99 2.83 22.33
N THR A 400 -5.21 3.88 22.52
CA THR A 400 -4.11 3.92 23.49
C THR A 400 -4.60 4.23 24.89
N LYS A 401 -3.75 4.06 25.92
CA LYS A 401 -4.11 4.35 27.32
C LYS A 401 -4.42 5.84 27.58
N LYS A 402 -3.82 6.75 26.81
CA LYS A 402 -4.14 8.18 26.83
C LYS A 402 -5.33 8.56 25.94
N GLY A 403 -5.97 7.60 25.27
CA GLY A 403 -7.18 7.81 24.48
C GLY A 403 -6.93 8.14 23.01
N TYR A 404 -5.74 7.90 22.46
CA TYR A 404 -5.47 8.13 21.04
C TYR A 404 -5.96 6.96 20.18
N PHE A 405 -6.60 7.26 19.06
CA PHE A 405 -7.00 6.30 18.04
C PHE A 405 -5.84 5.95 17.10
N GLY A 406 -5.83 4.71 16.62
CA GLY A 406 -4.90 4.26 15.61
C GLY A 406 -5.40 3.02 14.86
N VAL A 407 -4.73 2.72 13.74
CA VAL A 407 -4.83 1.42 13.05
C VAL A 407 -3.46 0.75 13.09
N GLY A 408 -3.43 -0.52 13.49
CA GLY A 408 -2.19 -1.24 13.77
C GLY A 408 -2.18 -2.66 13.20
N PRO A 409 -1.01 -3.33 13.20
CA PRO A 409 -0.83 -4.65 12.62
C PRO A 409 -1.71 -5.72 13.29
N LEU A 410 -2.04 -6.78 12.54
CA LEU A 410 -2.87 -7.88 13.03
C LEU A 410 -2.33 -8.59 14.28
N CYS A 411 -1.01 -8.65 14.43
CA CYS A 411 -0.34 -9.30 15.56
C CYS A 411 -0.37 -8.48 16.86
N MET A 412 -0.83 -7.23 16.83
CA MET A 412 -0.80 -6.36 18.00
C MET A 412 -1.65 -6.89 19.16
N LYS A 413 -1.22 -6.58 20.37
CA LYS A 413 -1.82 -7.00 21.64
C LYS A 413 -1.97 -5.81 22.58
N GLU A 414 -2.71 -6.05 23.67
CA GLU A 414 -2.83 -5.07 24.75
C GLU A 414 -1.47 -4.88 25.42
N ASN A 415 -1.17 -3.63 25.79
CA ASN A 415 0.10 -3.18 26.38
C ASN A 415 1.30 -3.07 25.44
N ASP A 416 1.17 -3.42 24.15
CA ASP A 416 2.18 -3.12 23.13
C ASP A 416 2.56 -1.64 23.18
N LEU A 417 3.84 -1.35 22.96
CA LEU A 417 4.41 -0.02 23.08
C LEU A 417 4.11 0.79 21.82
N VAL A 418 3.49 1.96 21.96
CA VAL A 418 3.32 2.93 20.88
C VAL A 418 4.53 3.86 20.88
N CYS A 419 5.38 3.74 19.87
CA CYS A 419 6.67 4.42 19.80
C CYS A 419 6.75 5.37 18.59
N VAL A 420 7.38 6.52 18.79
CA VAL A 420 7.85 7.39 17.70
C VAL A 420 9.34 7.18 17.52
N LEU A 421 9.73 6.40 16.51
CA LEU A 421 11.13 6.19 16.17
C LEU A 421 11.66 7.42 15.43
N TYR A 422 12.86 7.90 15.78
CA TYR A 422 13.46 9.05 15.08
C TYR A 422 13.70 8.72 13.61
N GLY A 423 13.36 9.62 12.70
CA GLY A 423 13.33 9.40 11.25
C GLY A 423 12.08 8.68 10.74
N GLY A 424 11.23 8.17 11.63
CA GLY A 424 9.98 7.50 11.26
C GLY A 424 8.91 8.47 10.74
N GLN A 425 8.29 8.09 9.63
CA GLN A 425 7.15 8.84 9.07
C GLN A 425 5.86 8.56 9.84
N VAL A 426 5.73 7.39 10.47
CA VAL A 426 4.54 6.97 11.25
C VAL A 426 4.95 6.42 12.63
N PRO A 427 4.01 6.33 13.61
CA PRO A 427 4.25 5.60 14.85
C PRO A 427 4.39 4.09 14.62
N PHE A 428 5.15 3.42 15.49
CA PHE A 428 5.37 1.97 15.47
C PHE A 428 4.81 1.31 16.72
N LEU A 429 4.34 0.07 16.59
CA LEU A 429 4.02 -0.80 17.72
C LEU A 429 5.19 -1.77 17.96
N LEU A 430 5.63 -1.88 19.22
CA LEU A 430 6.72 -2.78 19.65
C LEU A 430 6.28 -3.71 20.78
#